data_AF-A0ABD7S123-F1
#
_entry.id   AF-A0ABD7S123-F1
#
_cell.length_a   1.000
_cell.length_b   1.000
_cell.length_c   1.000
_cell.angle_alpha   90.00
_cell.angle_beta   90.00
_cell.angle_gamma   90.00
#
_symmetry.space_group_name_H-M   'P 1'
#
loop_
_entity.id
_entity.type
_entity.pdbx_description
1 polymer ?
#
loop_
_entity_poly.entity_id
_entity_poly.type
_entity_poly.pdbx_seq_one_letter_code
_entity_poly.pdbx_strand_id
1 'polypeptide(L)'
;MHLPEQSSRDAPVEENMALQVRGWKIERLGWYGLLLIMALALAGLFSKGPLSHVQTGGAQDALQVEYQRFARNGAHSPLKVSLQGTTQLHIAGELLEGFSIESIQPVPRRSASDGAGGLILDFTGDAERIDVSLRLTADGVGAYRSTIHAAGQQLELNQFIYP
;
A
#
# COMPACT_ATOMS: atom_id res chain seq x y z
N MET A 1 33.52 30.99 12.98
CA MET A 1 34.83 31.17 12.34
C MET A 1 34.58 31.30 10.84
N HIS A 2 34.48 32.53 10.33
CA HIS A 2 34.23 32.79 8.90
C HIS A 2 35.57 32.74 8.16
N LEU A 3 35.71 31.78 7.25
CA LEU A 3 36.91 31.63 6.44
C LEU A 3 36.94 32.74 5.37
N PRO A 4 38.09 33.37 5.10
CA PRO A 4 38.22 34.51 4.18
C PRO A 4 37.83 34.19 2.72
N GLU A 5 37.68 32.91 2.39
CA GLU A 5 37.24 32.37 1.11
C GLU A 5 35.73 32.57 0.82
N GLN A 6 34.93 32.99 1.80
CA GLN A 6 33.48 33.22 1.64
C GLN A 6 33.10 34.69 1.39
N SER A 7 34.07 35.57 1.13
CA SER A 7 33.83 36.98 0.82
C SER A 7 33.79 37.22 -0.69
N SER A 8 32.83 38.03 -1.16
CA SER A 8 32.78 38.51 -2.55
C SER A 8 34.06 39.25 -2.93
N ARG A 9 34.49 39.10 -4.19
CA ARG A 9 35.68 39.74 -4.76
C ARG A 9 35.29 40.45 -6.05
N ASP A 10 35.82 41.65 -6.26
CA ASP A 10 35.46 42.48 -7.43
C ASP A 10 36.53 42.44 -8.55
N ALA A 11 37.68 41.78 -8.32
CA ALA A 11 38.74 41.62 -9.32
C ALA A 11 39.58 40.35 -9.09
N PRO A 12 40.06 39.67 -10.15
CA PRO A 12 39.89 39.96 -11.59
C PRO A 12 38.52 39.51 -12.17
N VAL A 13 37.68 38.87 -11.36
CA VAL A 13 36.30 38.46 -11.69
C VAL A 13 35.39 38.88 -10.54
N GLU A 14 34.27 39.50 -10.86
CA GLU A 14 33.26 39.92 -9.90
C GLU A 14 32.48 38.68 -9.41
N GLU A 15 32.86 38.14 -8.26
CA GLU A 15 32.27 36.93 -7.68
C GLU A 15 31.24 37.31 -6.63
N ASN A 16 29.99 36.92 -6.85
CA ASN A 16 28.92 37.07 -5.86
C ASN A 16 28.81 35.82 -4.97
N MET A 17 29.61 35.77 -3.91
CA MET A 17 29.75 34.59 -3.06
C MET A 17 28.45 34.22 -2.32
N ALA A 18 27.56 35.20 -2.09
CA ALA A 18 26.23 34.94 -1.54
C ALA A 18 25.35 34.10 -2.48
N LEU A 19 25.46 34.30 -3.80
CA LEU A 19 24.79 33.47 -4.80
C LEU A 19 25.43 32.09 -4.90
N GLN A 20 26.76 32.01 -4.80
CA GLN A 20 27.51 30.75 -4.88
C GLN A 20 27.25 29.83 -3.70
N VAL A 21 27.24 30.36 -2.47
CA VAL A 21 26.90 29.61 -1.25
C VAL A 21 25.43 29.15 -1.26
N ARG A 22 24.50 29.96 -1.82
CA ARG A 22 23.11 29.54 -2.02
C ARG A 22 23.01 28.41 -3.04
N GLY A 23 23.76 28.48 -4.13
CA GLY A 23 23.87 27.41 -5.13
C GLY A 23 24.34 26.09 -4.50
N TRP A 24 25.42 26.11 -3.71
CA TRP A 24 25.92 24.92 -3.03
C TRP A 24 24.94 24.31 -2.03
N LYS A 25 24.11 25.13 -1.37
CA LYS A 25 23.04 24.63 -0.49
C LYS A 25 21.92 23.96 -1.29
N ILE A 26 21.53 24.53 -2.43
CA ILE A 26 20.51 23.94 -3.33
C ILE A 26 21.03 22.61 -3.91
N GLU A 27 22.29 22.56 -4.33
CA GLU A 27 22.92 21.34 -4.86
C GLU A 27 22.95 20.22 -3.81
N ARG A 28 23.38 20.53 -2.58
CA ARG A 28 23.36 19.54 -1.47
C ARG A 28 21.94 19.08 -1.15
N LEU A 29 20.97 20.00 -1.13
CA LEU A 29 19.56 19.66 -0.90
C LEU A 29 19.01 18.76 -2.02
N GLY A 30 19.39 19.04 -3.27
CA GLY A 30 19.07 18.20 -4.41
C GLY A 30 19.64 16.78 -4.29
N TRP A 31 20.91 16.64 -3.89
CA TRP A 31 21.53 15.35 -3.64
C TRP A 31 20.86 14.56 -2.51
N TYR A 32 20.53 15.21 -1.39
CA TYR A 32 19.79 14.58 -0.31
C TYR A 32 18.39 14.15 -0.76
N GLY A 33 17.71 14.98 -1.56
CA GLY A 33 16.42 14.64 -2.15
C GLY A 33 16.49 13.43 -3.07
N LEU A 34 17.50 13.35 -3.94
CA LEU A 34 17.70 12.22 -4.84
C LEU A 34 18.00 10.93 -4.07
N LEU A 35 18.86 10.99 -3.05
CA LEU A 35 19.18 9.84 -2.19
C LEU A 35 17.94 9.37 -1.44
N LEU A 36 17.11 10.29 -0.94
CA LEU A 36 15.83 9.97 -0.29
C LEU A 36 14.86 9.26 -1.25
N ILE A 37 14.66 9.77 -2.46
CA ILE A 37 13.79 9.14 -3.46
C ILE A 37 14.29 7.73 -3.81
N MET A 38 15.61 7.57 -3.97
CA MET A 38 16.22 6.28 -4.23
C MET A 38 15.99 5.30 -3.06
N ALA A 39 16.18 5.75 -1.82
CA ALA A 39 15.91 4.93 -0.64
C ALA A 39 14.43 4.51 -0.55
N LEU A 40 13.49 5.43 -0.81
CA LEU A 40 12.06 5.12 -0.85
C LEU A 40 11.70 4.14 -1.96
N ALA A 41 12.32 4.27 -3.14
CA ALA A 41 12.13 3.34 -4.24
C ALA A 41 12.64 1.94 -3.91
N LEU A 42 13.83 1.83 -3.31
CA LEU A 42 14.40 0.57 -2.85
C LEU A 42 13.58 -0.07 -1.72
N ALA A 43 13.01 0.75 -0.83
CA ALA A 43 12.14 0.28 0.24
C ALA A 43 10.75 -0.17 -0.27
N GLY A 44 10.47 0.03 -1.56
CA GLY A 44 9.26 -0.47 -2.21
C GLY A 44 8.09 0.49 -2.18
N LEU A 45 8.31 1.80 -1.95
CA LEU A 45 7.22 2.80 -2.01
C LEU A 45 6.47 2.75 -3.34
N PHE A 46 7.16 2.42 -4.44
CA PHE A 46 6.58 2.35 -5.78
C PHE A 46 6.29 0.92 -6.26
N SER A 47 6.44 -0.13 -5.43
CA SER A 47 6.36 -1.52 -5.90
C SER A 47 5.91 -2.51 -4.81
N LYS A 48 6.00 -3.81 -5.10
CA LYS A 48 5.87 -4.91 -4.14
C LYS A 48 7.15 -4.94 -3.29
N GLY A 49 7.07 -4.53 -2.03
CA GLY A 49 8.20 -4.51 -1.10
C GLY A 49 7.78 -4.79 0.35
N PRO A 50 8.74 -4.92 1.27
CA PRO A 50 8.45 -5.19 2.67
C PRO A 50 7.62 -4.07 3.33
N LEU A 51 7.72 -2.82 2.85
CA LEU A 51 6.89 -1.72 3.34
C LEU A 51 5.45 -1.73 2.81
N SER A 52 5.19 -2.40 1.68
CA SER A 52 3.84 -2.48 1.10
C SER A 52 3.04 -3.66 1.66
N HIS A 53 3.71 -4.68 2.19
CA HIS A 53 3.05 -5.81 2.84
C HIS A 53 2.50 -5.39 4.20
N VAL A 54 1.20 -5.58 4.39
CA VAL A 54 0.54 -5.34 5.67
C VAL A 54 -0.24 -6.57 6.08
N GLN A 55 -0.09 -6.89 7.36
CA GLN A 55 -0.85 -7.88 8.07
C GLN A 55 -1.64 -7.18 9.17
N THR A 56 -2.96 -7.32 9.12
CA THR A 56 -3.89 -6.81 10.13
C THR A 56 -4.57 -7.99 10.81
N GLY A 57 -4.76 -7.90 12.13
CA GLY A 57 -5.16 -9.03 12.98
C GLY A 57 -3.95 -9.75 13.56
N GLY A 58 -4.09 -10.24 14.80
CA GLY A 58 -3.11 -11.05 15.49
C GLY A 58 -3.22 -12.54 15.15
N ALA A 59 -2.16 -13.30 15.42
CA ALA A 59 -2.13 -14.74 15.15
C ALA A 59 -3.18 -15.57 15.95
N GLN A 60 -3.76 -14.97 16.99
CA GLN A 60 -4.82 -15.56 17.82
C GLN A 60 -6.22 -14.99 17.50
N ASP A 61 -6.31 -14.04 16.57
CA ASP A 61 -7.60 -13.46 16.20
C ASP A 61 -8.36 -14.38 15.25
N ALA A 62 -9.69 -14.30 15.33
CA ALA A 62 -10.58 -15.08 14.47
C ALA A 62 -10.53 -14.62 13.00
N LEU A 63 -10.02 -13.41 12.75
CA LEU A 63 -9.84 -12.84 11.43
C LEU A 63 -8.44 -12.24 11.31
N GLN A 64 -7.71 -12.68 10.29
CA GLN A 64 -6.41 -12.13 9.92
C GLN A 64 -6.39 -11.85 8.43
N VAL A 65 -5.85 -10.70 8.04
CA VAL A 65 -5.84 -10.26 6.64
C VAL A 65 -4.43 -9.82 6.26
N GLU A 66 -3.94 -10.36 5.16
CA GLU A 66 -2.66 -10.00 4.56
C GLU A 66 -2.90 -9.44 3.16
N TYR A 67 -2.39 -8.23 2.93
CA TYR A 67 -2.59 -7.54 1.67
C TYR A 67 -1.41 -6.62 1.32
N GLN A 68 -1.45 -6.07 0.10
CA GLN A 68 -0.50 -5.07 -0.37
C GLN A 68 -1.17 -3.68 -0.34
N ARG A 69 -0.59 -2.75 0.43
CA ARG A 69 -1.06 -1.35 0.52
C ARG A 69 -0.89 -0.58 -0.76
N PHE A 70 0.10 -0.93 -1.57
CA PHE A 70 0.43 -0.22 -2.79
C PHE A 70 0.30 -1.18 -3.98
N ALA A 71 -0.47 -0.76 -4.97
CA ALA A 71 -0.60 -1.45 -6.25
C ALA A 71 -0.31 -0.47 -7.40
N ARG A 72 -0.08 -1.01 -8.59
CA ARG A 72 -0.03 -0.23 -9.84
C ARG A 72 -1.21 -0.65 -10.69
N ASN A 73 -1.75 0.25 -11.49
CA ASN A 73 -2.82 -0.10 -12.42
C ASN A 73 -2.39 -1.26 -13.34
N GLY A 74 -3.27 -2.25 -13.50
CA GLY A 74 -3.04 -3.52 -14.19
C GLY A 74 -2.22 -4.56 -13.41
N ALA A 75 -1.73 -4.26 -12.20
CA ALA A 75 -0.91 -5.20 -11.45
C ALA A 75 -1.76 -6.20 -10.64
N HIS A 76 -1.35 -7.46 -10.67
CA HIS A 76 -1.93 -8.50 -9.82
C HIS A 76 -1.38 -8.42 -8.39
N SER A 77 -2.27 -8.54 -7.41
CA SER A 77 -1.94 -8.63 -5.98
C SER A 77 -2.77 -9.70 -5.27
N PRO A 78 -2.16 -10.52 -4.41
CA PRO A 78 -2.91 -11.43 -3.56
C PRO A 78 -3.48 -10.70 -2.34
N LEU A 79 -4.73 -10.98 -2.01
CA LEU A 79 -5.36 -10.69 -0.72
C LEU A 79 -5.61 -12.02 -0.03
N LYS A 80 -4.95 -12.26 1.11
CA LYS A 80 -5.16 -13.46 1.91
C LYS A 80 -5.94 -13.12 3.15
N VAL A 81 -6.92 -13.95 3.47
CA VAL A 81 -7.78 -13.82 4.64
C VAL A 81 -7.80 -15.16 5.34
N SER A 82 -7.31 -15.22 6.57
CA SER A 82 -7.44 -16.38 7.43
C SER A 82 -8.63 -16.18 8.36
N LEU A 83 -9.54 -17.14 8.35
CA LEU A 83 -10.75 -17.20 9.15
C LEU A 83 -10.63 -18.33 10.18
N GLN A 84 -11.07 -18.09 11.41
CA GLN A 84 -11.21 -19.11 12.45
C GLN A 84 -12.58 -18.96 13.12
N GLY A 85 -13.21 -20.07 13.45
CA GLY A 85 -14.55 -20.14 14.03
C GLY A 85 -15.70 -19.71 13.10
N THR A 86 -15.43 -19.41 11.82
CA THR A 86 -16.44 -19.01 10.84
C THR A 86 -16.07 -19.43 9.42
N THR A 87 -17.07 -19.63 8.58
CA THR A 87 -16.91 -19.87 7.14
C THR A 87 -17.46 -18.74 6.28
N GLN A 88 -17.91 -17.66 6.90
CA GLN A 88 -18.46 -16.50 6.22
C GLN A 88 -17.47 -15.34 6.24
N LEU A 89 -17.26 -14.75 5.06
CA LEU A 89 -16.43 -13.59 4.83
C LEU A 89 -17.27 -12.52 4.15
N HIS A 90 -17.36 -11.34 4.76
CA HIS A 90 -17.99 -10.18 4.14
C HIS A 90 -16.92 -9.14 3.84
N ILE A 91 -16.88 -8.73 2.58
CA ILE A 91 -15.99 -7.71 2.05
C ILE A 91 -16.84 -6.50 1.67
N ALA A 92 -16.67 -5.40 2.37
CA ALA A 92 -17.44 -4.17 2.20
C ALA A 92 -16.54 -3.00 1.76
N GLY A 93 -17.19 -1.90 1.33
CA GLY A 93 -16.51 -0.68 0.90
C GLY A 93 -15.98 -0.78 -0.53
N GLU A 94 -14.87 -0.10 -0.80
CA GLU A 94 -14.48 0.27 -2.17
C GLU A 94 -13.60 -0.79 -2.87
N LEU A 95 -13.56 -2.06 -2.38
CA LEU A 95 -12.65 -3.05 -2.95
C LEU A 95 -12.94 -3.28 -4.43
N LEU A 96 -14.23 -3.45 -4.75
CA LEU A 96 -14.71 -3.71 -6.11
C LEU A 96 -14.73 -2.45 -7.00
N GLU A 97 -14.46 -1.27 -6.44
CA GLU A 97 -14.34 -0.03 -7.20
C GLU A 97 -12.92 0.17 -7.73
N GLY A 98 -11.90 -0.28 -6.99
CA GLY A 98 -10.49 -0.17 -7.38
C GLY A 98 -9.87 -1.45 -7.93
N PHE A 99 -10.47 -2.61 -7.63
CA PHE A 99 -9.91 -3.92 -7.97
C PHE A 99 -10.97 -4.86 -8.55
N SER A 100 -10.58 -5.61 -9.58
CA SER A 100 -11.34 -6.77 -10.04
C SER A 100 -10.83 -8.05 -9.39
N ILE A 101 -11.76 -8.90 -8.95
CA ILE A 101 -11.44 -10.23 -8.45
C ILE A 101 -11.24 -11.16 -9.64
N GLU A 102 -10.02 -11.65 -9.84
CA GLU A 102 -9.67 -12.60 -10.90
C GLU A 102 -10.01 -14.04 -10.48
N SER A 103 -9.70 -14.41 -9.23
CA SER A 103 -10.04 -15.73 -8.68
C SER A 103 -10.10 -15.73 -7.17
N ILE A 104 -10.88 -16.66 -6.60
CA ILE A 104 -11.01 -16.90 -5.17
C ILE A 104 -10.70 -18.38 -4.91
N GLN A 105 -9.83 -18.65 -3.94
CA GLN A 105 -9.45 -20.00 -3.54
C GLN A 105 -9.52 -20.12 -2.00
N PRO A 106 -10.22 -21.12 -1.42
CA PRO A 106 -11.06 -22.11 -2.11
C PRO A 106 -12.28 -21.45 -2.77
N VAL A 107 -12.95 -22.17 -3.68
CA VAL A 107 -14.17 -21.65 -4.33
C VAL A 107 -15.29 -21.56 -3.29
N PRO A 108 -15.94 -20.40 -3.12
CA PRO A 108 -17.05 -20.26 -2.17
C PRO A 108 -18.25 -21.11 -2.61
N ARG A 109 -18.99 -21.66 -1.63
CA ARG A 109 -20.25 -22.37 -1.88
C ARG A 109 -21.34 -21.40 -2.32
N ARG A 110 -21.33 -20.20 -1.76
CA ARG A 110 -22.28 -19.13 -2.10
C ARG A 110 -21.55 -17.80 -2.16
N SER A 111 -21.89 -17.02 -3.17
CA SER A 111 -21.54 -15.60 -3.26
C SER A 111 -22.82 -14.79 -3.37
N ALA A 112 -22.88 -13.68 -2.66
CA ALA A 112 -23.98 -12.74 -2.70
C ALA A 112 -23.43 -11.31 -2.63
N SER A 113 -24.14 -10.34 -3.21
CA SER A 113 -23.85 -8.93 -2.94
C SER A 113 -24.46 -8.53 -1.60
N ASP A 114 -23.79 -7.63 -0.88
CA ASP A 114 -24.35 -7.01 0.32
C ASP A 114 -25.37 -5.89 0.01
N GLY A 115 -25.59 -5.57 -1.27
CA GLY A 115 -26.50 -4.51 -1.70
C GLY A 115 -25.93 -3.09 -1.66
N ALA A 116 -24.71 -2.92 -1.14
CA ALA A 116 -24.00 -1.64 -1.02
C ALA A 116 -22.68 -1.61 -1.82
N GLY A 117 -22.49 -2.56 -2.73
CA GLY A 117 -21.27 -2.69 -3.55
C GLY A 117 -20.21 -3.64 -2.99
N GLY A 118 -20.48 -4.27 -1.85
CA GLY A 118 -19.66 -5.32 -1.27
C GLY A 118 -20.13 -6.73 -1.64
N LEU A 119 -19.37 -7.72 -1.11
CA LEU A 119 -19.45 -9.13 -1.43
C LEU A 119 -19.48 -9.97 -0.16
N ILE A 120 -20.46 -10.86 -0.06
CA ILE A 120 -20.59 -11.86 1.00
C ILE A 120 -20.24 -13.23 0.39
N LEU A 121 -19.29 -13.91 1.01
CA LEU A 121 -18.77 -15.21 0.58
C LEU A 121 -18.97 -16.23 1.70
N ASP A 122 -19.65 -17.33 1.39
CA ASP A 122 -19.81 -18.47 2.29
C ASP A 122 -18.98 -19.65 1.76
N PHE A 123 -18.04 -20.13 2.57
CA PHE A 123 -17.18 -21.26 2.25
C PHE A 123 -17.71 -22.58 2.84
N THR A 124 -17.35 -23.68 2.19
CA THR A 124 -17.51 -25.03 2.74
C THR A 124 -16.21 -25.45 3.40
N GLY A 125 -16.29 -26.00 4.62
CA GLY A 125 -15.13 -26.50 5.35
C GLY A 125 -15.42 -26.64 6.83
N ASP A 126 -14.46 -27.17 7.57
CA ASP A 126 -14.45 -27.04 9.03
C ASP A 126 -14.19 -25.57 9.38
N ALA A 127 -15.00 -25.03 10.28
CA ALA A 127 -14.87 -23.66 10.74
C ALA A 127 -13.64 -23.48 11.65
N GLU A 128 -12.89 -24.52 11.99
CA GLU A 128 -11.67 -24.42 12.80
C GLU A 128 -10.66 -23.43 12.20
N ARG A 129 -10.31 -23.58 10.91
CA ARG A 129 -9.46 -22.63 10.17
C ARG A 129 -9.66 -22.73 8.66
N ILE A 130 -9.91 -21.60 8.01
CA ILE A 130 -10.02 -21.49 6.55
C ILE A 130 -9.11 -20.36 6.06
N ASP A 131 -8.17 -20.69 5.19
CA ASP A 131 -7.33 -19.70 4.51
C ASP A 131 -7.90 -19.42 3.12
N VAL A 132 -8.39 -18.20 2.93
CA VAL A 132 -8.96 -17.70 1.68
C VAL A 132 -7.93 -16.83 0.99
N SER A 133 -7.64 -17.11 -0.27
CA SER A 133 -6.77 -16.31 -1.13
C SER A 133 -7.57 -15.78 -2.32
N LEU A 134 -7.65 -14.46 -2.43
CA LEU A 134 -8.19 -13.75 -3.58
C LEU A 134 -7.03 -13.25 -4.43
N ARG A 135 -7.08 -13.47 -5.75
CA ARG A 135 -6.23 -12.77 -6.71
C ARG A 135 -6.99 -11.57 -7.22
N LEU A 136 -6.42 -10.40 -7.00
CA LEU A 136 -6.98 -9.11 -7.39
C LEU A 136 -6.13 -8.50 -8.50
N THR A 137 -6.79 -7.89 -9.48
CA THR A 137 -6.17 -7.01 -10.47
C THR A 137 -6.57 -5.58 -10.16
N ALA A 138 -5.60 -4.69 -10.03
CA ALA A 138 -5.86 -3.27 -9.81
C ALA A 138 -6.34 -2.62 -11.11
N ASP A 139 -7.55 -2.06 -11.13
CA ASP A 139 -8.16 -1.47 -12.34
C ASP A 139 -8.45 0.04 -12.20
N GLY A 140 -8.13 0.62 -11.04
CA GLY A 140 -8.36 2.03 -10.72
C GLY A 140 -7.08 2.85 -10.54
N VAL A 141 -7.24 4.10 -10.10
CA VAL A 141 -6.15 4.99 -9.69
C VAL A 141 -6.61 5.82 -8.49
N GLY A 142 -5.79 5.87 -7.43
CA GLY A 142 -6.08 6.62 -6.21
C GLY A 142 -6.14 5.75 -4.96
N ALA A 143 -6.75 6.29 -3.90
CA ALA A 143 -6.91 5.60 -2.62
C ALA A 143 -8.26 4.89 -2.57
N TYR A 144 -8.26 3.66 -2.07
CA TYR A 144 -9.45 2.83 -1.87
C TYR A 144 -9.47 2.32 -0.43
N ARG A 145 -10.61 2.45 0.23
CA ARG A 145 -10.84 1.95 1.58
C ARG A 145 -11.89 0.86 1.58
N SER A 146 -11.50 -0.30 2.06
CA SER A 146 -12.35 -1.48 2.16
C SER A 146 -12.36 -1.99 3.59
N THR A 147 -13.37 -2.78 3.92
CA THR A 147 -13.50 -3.38 5.25
C THR A 147 -13.78 -4.86 5.11
N ILE A 148 -13.08 -5.67 5.91
CA ILE A 148 -13.29 -7.11 6.00
C ILE A 148 -13.98 -7.42 7.32
N HIS A 149 -15.12 -8.11 7.23
CA HIS A 149 -15.91 -8.55 8.36
C HIS A 149 -15.98 -10.07 8.39
N ALA A 150 -15.64 -10.67 9.53
CA ALA A 150 -15.80 -12.09 9.78
C ALA A 150 -15.79 -12.37 11.29
N ALA A 151 -16.54 -13.38 11.74
CA ALA A 151 -16.59 -13.79 13.15
C ALA A 151 -16.88 -12.63 14.14
N GLY A 152 -17.63 -11.61 13.72
CA GLY A 152 -17.92 -10.41 14.51
C GLY A 152 -16.76 -9.42 14.63
N GLN A 153 -15.60 -9.70 14.02
CA GLN A 153 -14.47 -8.78 13.90
C GLN A 153 -14.56 -7.96 12.61
N GLN A 154 -13.95 -6.78 12.65
CA GLN A 154 -13.88 -5.84 11.53
C GLN A 154 -12.44 -5.34 11.37
N LEU A 155 -11.87 -5.48 10.17
CA LEU A 155 -10.55 -4.96 9.83
C LEU A 155 -10.62 -4.03 8.62
N GLU A 156 -9.97 -2.87 8.72
CA GLU A 156 -9.89 -1.91 7.62
C GLU A 156 -8.68 -2.17 6.73
N LEU A 157 -8.90 -2.07 5.42
CA LEU A 157 -7.90 -2.19 4.38
C LEU A 157 -7.82 -0.85 3.65
N ASN A 158 -6.65 -0.22 3.72
CA ASN A 158 -6.36 1.01 2.98
C ASN A 158 -5.34 0.69 1.88
N GLN A 159 -5.77 0.81 0.63
CA GLN A 159 -4.94 0.52 -0.54
C GLN A 159 -4.82 1.77 -1.44
N PHE A 160 -3.68 1.92 -2.10
CA PHE A 160 -3.43 2.99 -3.05
C PHE A 160 -2.93 2.41 -4.37
N ILE A 161 -3.59 2.77 -5.46
CA ILE A 161 -3.25 2.34 -6.81
C ILE A 161 -2.58 3.50 -7.54
N TYR A 162 -1.31 3.31 -7.90
CA TYR A 162 -0.57 4.21 -8.76
C TYR A 162 -1.06 4.09 -10.22
N PRO A 163 -1.03 5.20 -10.99
CA PRO A 163 -1.34 5.19 -12.41
C PRO A 163 -0.40 4.29 -13.22
#